data_AF-A0A5E4A3A1-F1
#
_entry.id   AF-A0A5E4A3A1-F1
#
_cell.length_a   1.000
_cell.length_b   1.000
_cell.length_c   1.000
_cell.angle_alpha   90.00
_cell.angle_beta   90.00
_cell.angle_gamma   90.00
#
_symmetry.space_group_name_H-M   'P 1'
#
loop_
_entity.id
_entity.type
_entity.pdbx_description
1 polymer ?
#
loop_
_entity_poly.entity_id
_entity_poly.type
_entity_poly.pdbx_seq_one_letter_code
_entity_poly.pdbx_strand_id
1 'polypeptide(L)'
;MALDALAVIPLHQGPSFSKMPLRTEAWQKPGNLVKPPVPSKSKLTTIEAKRIMSVLDEAIYKVELVTLLSYAITHPEALEGMPGEGVAVAVREHEDLCQVLLGTISDLQEKDLQLQAEEEAWFQDCLAAAAQLKASLQPQMQKVRDSSRDILRLLLTDPSAARLLRLQALGRSPEAQRFIEGLEELRGFLFERLLTSPMEARDRAQFIQDITRRHRRNQEVIGALETELTARMKNRDSEVEKENFVIQELKNHLHQVLKFSESSLLRTKQEAEKQQKADSRASQARLAKLQQEILTLRSQYHNLVMENREAEQALRKVPAGGGHRGCRGTSFLLPGATDPGHHGSCHSAPCPQGSTR
;
A
#
# COMPACT_ATOMS: atom_id res chain seq x y z
N MET A 1 -0.28 7.20 -49.90
CA MET A 1 -1.61 7.20 -49.26
C MET A 1 -1.65 5.97 -48.36
N ALA A 2 -1.24 6.14 -47.10
CA ALA A 2 -2.09 6.05 -45.91
C ALA A 2 -1.93 4.64 -45.28
N LEU A 3 -1.02 4.52 -44.31
CA LEU A 3 -1.24 4.63 -42.86
C LEU A 3 -1.59 3.26 -42.29
N ASP A 4 -0.61 2.60 -41.71
CA ASP A 4 -0.87 1.68 -40.60
C ASP A 4 0.18 1.88 -39.51
N ALA A 5 -0.32 2.22 -38.33
CA ALA A 5 0.43 2.62 -37.17
C ALA A 5 1.05 1.38 -36.49
N LEU A 6 2.37 1.32 -36.47
CA LEU A 6 3.11 0.37 -35.63
C LEU A 6 3.03 0.84 -34.18
N ALA A 7 2.12 0.24 -33.42
CA ALA A 7 2.12 0.33 -31.96
C ALA A 7 3.37 -0.39 -31.41
N VAL A 8 4.26 0.40 -30.81
CA VAL A 8 5.44 -0.06 -30.08
C VAL A 8 4.96 -0.79 -28.82
N ILE A 9 5.25 -2.08 -28.72
CA ILE A 9 5.06 -2.88 -27.50
C ILE A 9 6.30 -2.67 -26.60
N PRO A 10 6.17 -2.16 -25.37
CA PRO A 10 7.28 -2.14 -24.41
C PRO A 10 7.47 -3.55 -23.84
N LEU A 11 8.53 -4.24 -24.27
CA LEU A 11 9.03 -5.44 -23.63
C LEU A 11 9.76 -5.05 -22.34
N HIS A 12 9.03 -4.87 -21.24
CA HIS A 12 9.54 -5.04 -19.87
C HIS A 12 8.35 -5.23 -18.92
N GLN A 13 7.81 -6.46 -18.90
CA GLN A 13 7.10 -6.94 -17.72
C GLN A 13 8.14 -7.54 -16.78
N GLY A 14 8.40 -6.87 -15.65
CA GLY A 14 9.18 -7.45 -14.56
C GLY A 14 8.53 -8.76 -14.07
N PRO A 15 9.31 -9.67 -13.45
CA PRO A 15 8.75 -10.90 -12.93
C PRO A 15 7.73 -10.57 -11.85
N SER A 16 6.46 -10.82 -12.15
CA SER A 16 5.39 -10.79 -11.17
C SER A 16 5.63 -11.94 -10.20
N PHE A 17 5.99 -11.62 -8.96
CA PHE A 17 5.91 -12.55 -7.85
C PHE A 17 4.43 -12.76 -7.49
N SER A 18 3.67 -13.36 -8.39
CA SER A 18 2.29 -13.77 -8.16
C SER A 18 2.14 -15.23 -8.57
N LYS A 19 2.82 -16.11 -7.82
CA LYS A 19 2.54 -17.55 -7.73
C LYS A 19 3.47 -18.20 -6.69
N MET A 20 3.41 -17.73 -5.45
CA MET A 20 3.61 -18.68 -4.35
C MET A 20 2.27 -19.41 -4.18
N PRO A 21 2.23 -20.74 -4.28
CA PRO A 21 1.06 -21.46 -3.83
C PRO A 21 1.01 -21.24 -2.32
N LEU A 22 0.13 -20.33 -1.89
CA LEU A 22 -0.38 -20.32 -0.52
C LEU A 22 -0.89 -21.74 -0.30
N ARG A 23 -0.08 -22.56 0.41
CA ARG A 23 -0.63 -23.72 1.08
C ARG A 23 -1.66 -23.14 2.03
N THR A 24 -2.92 -23.25 1.63
CA THR A 24 -4.08 -23.15 2.48
C THR A 24 -4.02 -24.33 3.46
N GLU A 25 -2.99 -24.38 4.30
CA GLU A 25 -3.19 -24.98 5.61
C GLU A 25 -4.26 -24.12 6.24
N ALA A 26 -5.40 -24.75 6.46
CA ALA A 26 -6.60 -24.17 6.99
C ALA A 26 -6.22 -23.10 8.01
N TRP A 27 -6.42 -21.83 7.62
CA TRP A 27 -6.58 -20.77 8.58
C TRP A 27 -7.70 -21.27 9.47
N GLN A 28 -7.32 -21.84 10.62
CA GLN A 28 -8.29 -22.28 11.58
C GLN A 28 -9.11 -21.03 11.84
N LYS A 29 -10.39 -21.14 11.45
CA LYS A 29 -11.50 -20.27 11.84
C LYS A 29 -11.08 -19.59 13.15
N PRO A 30 -11.05 -18.25 13.28
CA PRO A 30 -10.84 -17.63 14.57
C PRO A 30 -12.02 -18.07 15.45
N GLY A 31 -11.81 -19.22 16.09
CA GLY A 31 -12.72 -19.91 16.95
C GLY A 31 -12.83 -19.01 18.14
N ASN A 32 -14.06 -18.56 18.36
CA ASN A 32 -14.47 -17.61 19.38
C ASN A 32 -14.27 -16.16 18.91
N LEU A 33 -15.25 -15.70 18.12
CA LEU A 33 -15.81 -14.37 18.33
C LEU A 33 -16.22 -14.34 19.81
N VAL A 34 -15.30 -13.95 20.69
CA VAL A 34 -15.50 -14.15 22.12
C VAL A 34 -16.50 -13.12 22.59
N LYS A 35 -17.76 -13.54 22.61
CA LYS A 35 -18.86 -12.72 23.09
C LYS A 35 -18.60 -12.42 24.57
N PRO A 36 -18.73 -11.16 25.00
CA PRO A 36 -18.66 -10.82 26.41
C PRO A 36 -19.67 -11.69 27.20
N PRO A 37 -19.33 -12.11 28.43
CA PRO A 37 -20.29 -12.81 29.28
C PRO A 37 -21.53 -11.92 29.51
N VAL A 38 -22.67 -12.27 28.94
CA VAL A 38 -23.96 -11.58 29.19
C VAL A 38 -24.46 -11.99 30.58
N PRO A 39 -25.17 -11.12 31.34
CA PRO A 39 -25.69 -11.51 32.66
C PRO A 39 -26.57 -12.76 32.51
N SER A 40 -26.36 -13.77 33.36
CA SER A 40 -27.12 -15.03 33.25
C SER A 40 -28.57 -14.90 33.71
N LYS A 41 -28.90 -13.82 34.42
CA LYS A 41 -30.21 -13.56 35.03
C LYS A 41 -30.92 -12.42 34.30
N SER A 42 -32.22 -12.59 34.06
CA SER A 42 -33.10 -11.58 33.45
C SER A 42 -34.03 -10.89 34.46
N LYS A 43 -34.03 -11.32 35.73
CA LYS A 43 -34.92 -10.80 36.78
C LYS A 43 -34.16 -10.58 38.10
N LEU A 44 -34.50 -9.49 38.78
CA LEU A 44 -33.99 -9.20 40.12
C LEU A 44 -34.60 -10.16 41.14
N THR A 45 -33.74 -10.91 41.81
CA THR A 45 -34.13 -11.95 42.78
C THR A 45 -34.07 -11.45 44.22
N THR A 46 -33.20 -10.48 44.52
CA THR A 46 -33.03 -9.93 45.87
C THR A 46 -34.02 -8.81 46.16
N ILE A 47 -34.42 -8.69 47.42
CA ILE A 47 -35.37 -7.66 47.88
C ILE A 47 -34.72 -6.29 47.81
N GLU A 48 -33.43 -6.20 48.14
CA GLU A 48 -32.62 -5.00 48.11
C GLU A 48 -32.51 -4.44 46.69
N ALA A 49 -32.25 -5.28 45.68
CA ALA A 49 -32.19 -4.84 44.30
C ALA A 49 -33.54 -4.32 43.80
N LYS A 50 -34.64 -4.99 44.16
CA LYS A 50 -35.99 -4.52 43.84
C LYS A 50 -36.29 -3.17 44.52
N ARG A 51 -35.86 -2.96 45.76
CA ARG A 51 -35.99 -1.68 46.47
C ARG A 51 -35.21 -0.56 45.79
N ILE A 52 -33.95 -0.82 45.41
CA ILE A 52 -33.12 0.16 44.68
C ILE A 52 -33.80 0.58 43.37
N MET A 53 -34.30 -0.38 42.58
CA MET A 53 -35.05 -0.08 41.36
C MET A 53 -36.33 0.70 41.64
N SER A 54 -37.10 0.30 42.65
CA SER A 54 -38.35 0.97 43.02
C SER A 54 -38.12 2.44 43.42
N VAL A 55 -37.03 2.73 44.15
CA VAL A 55 -36.68 4.11 44.52
C VAL A 55 -36.32 4.93 43.29
N LEU A 56 -35.60 4.34 42.33
CA LEU A 56 -35.27 5.02 41.07
C LEU A 56 -36.51 5.24 40.20
N ASP A 57 -37.37 4.23 40.05
CA ASP A 57 -38.64 4.33 39.30
C ASP A 57 -39.53 5.42 39.90
N GLU A 58 -39.62 5.49 41.23
CA GLU A 58 -40.36 6.54 41.94
C GLU A 58 -39.71 7.92 41.75
N ALA A 59 -38.38 8.01 41.74
CA ALA A 59 -37.66 9.26 41.49
C ALA A 59 -37.88 9.77 40.06
N ILE A 60 -37.78 8.88 39.06
CA ILE A 60 -38.08 9.19 37.66
C ILE A 60 -39.51 9.70 37.54
N TYR A 61 -40.48 8.97 38.10
CA TYR A 61 -41.88 9.37 38.09
C TYR A 61 -42.12 10.76 38.68
N LYS A 62 -41.47 11.07 39.81
CA LYS A 62 -41.56 12.41 40.44
C LYS A 62 -40.94 13.51 39.57
N VAL A 63 -39.77 13.26 38.98
CA VAL A 63 -39.12 14.19 38.05
C VAL A 63 -40.01 14.44 36.83
N GLU A 64 -40.59 13.38 36.26
CA GLU A 64 -41.52 13.47 35.14
C GLU A 64 -42.76 14.31 35.47
N LEU A 65 -43.25 14.31 36.72
CA LEU A 65 -44.37 15.15 37.13
C LEU A 65 -43.94 16.60 37.34
N VAL A 66 -42.82 16.84 38.02
CA VAL A 66 -42.32 18.21 38.29
C VAL A 66 -41.98 18.93 36.99
N THR A 67 -41.43 18.23 36.01
CA THR A 67 -41.09 18.80 34.69
C THR A 67 -42.32 19.18 33.85
N LEU A 68 -43.52 18.66 34.20
CA LEU A 68 -44.78 19.07 33.57
C LEU A 68 -45.35 20.35 34.17
N LEU A 69 -44.86 20.81 35.32
CA LEU A 69 -45.37 22.03 35.96
C LEU A 69 -45.17 23.25 35.08
N SER A 70 -44.04 23.34 34.35
CA SER A 70 -43.82 24.44 33.41
C SER A 70 -44.88 24.49 32.29
N TYR A 71 -45.37 23.33 31.84
CA TYR A 71 -46.47 23.27 30.89
C TYR A 71 -47.79 23.69 31.55
N ALA A 72 -48.07 23.19 32.75
CA ALA A 72 -49.27 23.51 33.52
C ALA A 72 -49.40 25.01 33.85
N ILE A 73 -48.28 25.69 34.12
CA ILE A 73 -48.23 27.13 34.37
C ILE A 73 -48.56 27.92 33.09
N THR A 74 -48.00 27.50 31.95
CA THR A 74 -48.18 28.23 30.68
C THR A 74 -49.53 28.00 30.02
N HIS A 75 -50.24 26.93 30.40
CA HIS A 75 -51.51 26.50 29.81
C HIS A 75 -52.51 26.18 30.93
N PRO A 76 -53.11 27.20 31.57
CA PRO A 76 -54.05 27.00 32.68
C PRO A 76 -55.30 26.22 32.24
N GLU A 77 -55.62 26.18 30.94
CA GLU A 77 -56.71 25.36 30.39
C GLU A 77 -56.43 23.86 30.56
N ALA A 78 -55.16 23.46 30.64
CA ALA A 78 -54.75 22.09 30.96
C ALA A 78 -54.97 21.71 32.44
N LEU A 79 -55.48 22.64 33.25
CA LEU A 79 -55.90 22.38 34.62
C LEU A 79 -57.42 22.48 34.79
N GLU A 80 -58.14 22.93 33.76
CA GLU A 80 -59.61 23.00 33.76
C GLU A 80 -60.22 21.61 33.67
N GLY A 81 -61.10 21.28 34.60
CA GLY A 81 -61.74 19.95 34.69
C GLY A 81 -60.90 18.87 35.36
N MET A 82 -59.73 19.21 35.91
CA MET A 82 -58.96 18.30 36.77
C MET A 82 -59.73 17.99 38.06
N PRO A 83 -59.82 16.70 38.47
CA PRO A 83 -60.33 16.35 39.78
C PRO A 83 -59.41 16.93 40.85
N GLY A 84 -59.98 17.69 41.79
CA GLY A 84 -59.24 18.36 42.85
C GLY A 84 -58.89 19.81 42.52
N GLU A 85 -59.77 20.73 42.95
CA GLU A 85 -59.59 22.18 42.81
C GLU A 85 -58.29 22.70 43.46
N GLY A 86 -57.75 21.96 44.43
CA GLY A 86 -56.48 22.25 45.09
C GLY A 86 -55.24 22.19 44.19
N VAL A 87 -55.22 21.36 43.14
CA VAL A 87 -54.04 21.28 42.23
C VAL A 87 -53.93 22.55 41.39
N ALA A 88 -55.05 23.00 40.81
CA ALA A 88 -55.08 24.22 40.00
C ALA A 88 -54.74 25.46 40.83
N VAL A 89 -55.24 25.55 42.08
CA VAL A 89 -54.88 26.62 43.02
C VAL A 89 -53.38 26.58 43.34
N ALA A 90 -52.85 25.42 43.70
CA ALA A 90 -51.44 25.27 44.07
C ALA A 90 -50.49 25.60 42.90
N VAL A 91 -50.86 25.26 41.66
CA VAL A 91 -50.06 25.62 40.47
C VAL A 91 -50.05 27.13 40.23
N ARG A 92 -51.17 27.83 40.45
CA ARG A 92 -51.22 29.31 40.34
C ARG A 92 -50.35 29.97 41.41
N GLU A 93 -50.46 29.54 42.66
CA GLU A 93 -49.60 30.05 43.74
C GLU A 93 -48.11 29.78 43.45
N HIS A 94 -47.80 28.64 42.83
CA HIS A 94 -46.46 28.30 42.40
C HIS A 94 -45.95 29.20 41.28
N GLU A 95 -46.80 29.54 40.31
CA GLU A 95 -46.51 30.52 39.27
C GLU A 95 -46.17 31.88 39.89
N ASP A 96 -46.99 32.38 40.82
CA ASP A 96 -46.75 33.65 41.51
C ASP A 96 -45.36 33.65 42.20
N LEU A 97 -45.01 32.56 42.88
CA LEU A 97 -43.69 32.39 43.49
C LEU A 97 -42.56 32.36 42.47
N CYS A 98 -42.76 31.72 41.31
CA CYS A 98 -41.79 31.70 40.22
C CYS A 98 -41.59 33.10 39.62
N GLN A 99 -42.66 33.86 39.41
CA GLN A 99 -42.61 35.24 38.93
C GLN A 99 -41.86 36.15 39.91
N VAL A 100 -42.13 36.02 41.22
CA VAL A 100 -41.40 36.77 42.26
C VAL A 100 -39.89 36.43 42.26
N LEU A 101 -39.54 35.15 42.12
CA LEU A 101 -38.14 34.74 42.03
C LEU A 101 -37.47 35.30 40.76
N LEU A 102 -38.14 35.22 39.61
CA LEU A 102 -37.63 35.74 38.35
C LEU A 102 -37.44 37.27 38.41
N GLY A 103 -38.41 38.00 38.94
CA GLY A 103 -38.29 39.45 39.14
C GLY A 103 -37.10 39.80 40.05
N THR A 104 -36.93 39.06 41.15
CA THR A 104 -35.78 39.24 42.05
C THR A 104 -34.45 38.96 41.35
N ILE A 105 -34.39 37.98 40.44
CA ILE A 105 -33.18 37.68 39.64
C ILE A 105 -32.91 38.82 38.64
N SER A 106 -33.93 39.31 37.93
CA SER A 106 -33.80 40.42 36.98
C SER A 106 -33.30 41.69 37.68
N ASP A 107 -33.88 42.07 38.82
CA ASP A 107 -33.46 43.22 39.62
C ASP A 107 -31.99 43.13 40.06
N LEU A 108 -31.49 41.91 40.29
CA LEU A 108 -30.12 41.66 40.71
C LEU A 108 -29.16 41.64 39.51
N GLN A 109 -29.59 41.15 38.35
CA GLN A 109 -28.83 41.24 37.10
C GLN A 109 -28.65 42.69 36.64
N GLU A 110 -29.69 43.53 36.78
CA GLU A 110 -29.60 44.96 36.48
C GLU A 110 -28.60 45.68 37.41
N LYS A 111 -28.57 45.33 38.70
CA LYS A 111 -27.59 45.84 39.67
C LYS A 111 -26.17 45.37 39.38
N ASP A 112 -25.99 44.12 38.95
CA ASP A 112 -24.68 43.57 38.56
C ASP A 112 -24.11 44.30 37.33
N LEU A 113 -24.95 44.58 36.32
CA LEU A 113 -24.58 45.38 35.15
C LEU A 113 -24.21 46.83 35.51
N GLN A 114 -24.87 47.42 36.50
CA GLN A 114 -24.55 48.76 37.00
C GLN A 114 -23.23 48.79 37.79
N LEU A 115 -22.94 47.74 38.56
CA LEU A 115 -21.69 47.61 39.32
C LEU A 115 -20.47 47.25 38.45
N GLN A 116 -20.66 46.54 37.33
CA GLN A 116 -19.61 46.32 36.33
C GLN A 116 -19.15 47.61 35.62
N ALA A 117 -19.94 48.69 35.68
CA ALA A 117 -19.58 49.99 35.10
C ALA A 117 -18.64 50.82 36.01
N GLU A 118 -18.48 50.44 37.28
CA GLU A 118 -17.58 51.08 38.24
C GLU A 118 -16.37 50.16 38.51
N GLU A 119 -15.22 50.43 37.89
CA GLU A 119 -14.02 49.58 38.02
C GLU A 119 -13.24 49.84 39.32
N GLU A 120 -12.56 48.77 39.79
CA GLU A 120 -11.44 48.71 40.76
C GLU A 120 -11.71 48.30 42.23
N ALA A 121 -12.34 47.13 42.46
CA ALA A 121 -12.12 46.30 43.67
C ALA A 121 -12.52 44.81 43.44
N TRP A 122 -12.10 44.21 42.32
CA TRP A 122 -12.90 43.18 41.64
C TRP A 122 -12.98 41.78 42.29
N PHE A 123 -11.95 41.20 42.92
CA PHE A 123 -12.00 39.73 43.19
C PHE A 123 -12.60 39.30 44.54
N GLN A 124 -12.29 39.98 45.64
CA GLN A 124 -12.82 39.61 46.96
C GLN A 124 -14.25 40.13 47.15
N ASP A 125 -14.54 41.31 46.61
CA ASP A 125 -15.89 41.90 46.65
C ASP A 125 -16.84 41.18 45.70
N CYS A 126 -16.40 40.68 44.53
CA CYS A 126 -17.25 39.82 43.69
C CYS A 126 -17.62 38.49 44.37
N LEU A 127 -16.70 37.85 45.10
CA LEU A 127 -17.01 36.63 45.85
C LEU A 127 -17.99 36.91 46.99
N ALA A 128 -17.83 38.01 47.70
CA ALA A 128 -18.74 38.45 48.75
C ALA A 128 -20.12 38.84 48.19
N ALA A 129 -20.17 39.57 47.07
CA ALA A 129 -21.39 39.95 46.37
C ALA A 129 -22.14 38.74 45.80
N ALA A 130 -21.43 37.78 45.20
CA ALA A 130 -22.02 36.53 44.73
C ALA A 130 -22.56 35.67 45.90
N ALA A 131 -21.87 35.65 47.04
CA ALA A 131 -22.35 34.99 48.25
C ALA A 131 -23.60 35.67 48.82
N GLN A 132 -23.62 37.01 48.84
CA GLN A 132 -24.76 37.82 49.27
C GLN A 132 -25.97 37.62 48.35
N LEU A 133 -25.74 37.60 47.03
CA LEU A 133 -26.73 37.32 46.00
C LEU A 133 -27.36 35.93 46.17
N LYS A 134 -26.51 34.92 46.40
CA LYS A 134 -26.96 33.56 46.67
C LYS A 134 -27.77 33.49 47.97
N ALA A 135 -27.37 34.22 49.00
CA ALA A 135 -28.09 34.30 50.27
C ALA A 135 -29.44 35.01 50.13
N SER A 136 -29.56 36.04 49.28
CA SER A 136 -30.84 36.73 49.04
C SER A 136 -31.81 35.92 48.20
N LEU A 137 -31.31 35.10 47.27
CA LEU A 137 -32.12 34.21 46.44
C LEU A 137 -32.57 32.95 47.18
N GLN A 138 -31.78 32.48 48.16
CA GLN A 138 -32.04 31.23 48.88
C GLN A 138 -33.47 31.11 49.46
N PRO A 139 -34.04 32.12 50.15
CA PRO A 139 -35.40 32.01 50.69
C PRO A 139 -36.47 31.85 49.61
N GLN A 140 -36.32 32.56 48.48
CA GLN A 140 -37.25 32.48 47.35
C GLN A 140 -37.14 31.13 46.63
N MET A 141 -35.91 30.65 46.40
CA MET A 141 -35.67 29.31 45.86
C MET A 141 -36.26 28.22 46.77
N GLN A 142 -36.19 28.39 48.08
CA GLN A 142 -36.77 27.44 49.03
C GLN A 142 -38.30 27.44 48.99
N LYS A 143 -38.94 28.61 48.86
CA LYS A 143 -40.40 28.71 48.67
C LYS A 143 -40.86 28.03 47.39
N VAL A 144 -40.18 28.29 46.27
CA VAL A 144 -40.46 27.61 44.98
C VAL A 144 -40.30 26.10 45.14
N ARG A 145 -39.22 25.65 45.76
CA ARG A 145 -38.97 24.23 46.02
C ARG A 145 -40.06 23.58 46.86
N ASP A 146 -40.48 24.21 47.95
CA ASP A 146 -41.50 23.65 48.85
C ASP A 146 -42.86 23.63 48.16
N SER A 147 -43.21 24.68 47.42
CA SER A 147 -44.41 24.72 46.59
C SER A 147 -44.41 23.62 45.50
N SER A 148 -43.29 23.37 44.81
CA SER A 148 -43.18 22.22 43.90
C SER A 148 -43.39 20.88 44.60
N ARG A 149 -42.93 20.74 45.87
CA ARG A 149 -43.15 19.52 46.67
C ARG A 149 -44.61 19.38 47.09
N ASP A 150 -45.29 20.47 47.40
CA ASP A 150 -46.70 20.48 47.76
C ASP A 150 -47.58 20.06 46.58
N ILE A 151 -47.33 20.64 45.39
CA ILE A 151 -48.01 20.20 44.16
C ILE A 151 -47.73 18.73 43.88
N LEU A 152 -46.47 18.29 43.99
CA LEU A 152 -46.12 16.90 43.79
C LEU A 152 -46.85 15.97 44.78
N ARG A 153 -46.98 16.35 46.05
CA ARG A 153 -47.77 15.58 47.03
C ARG A 153 -49.24 15.48 46.63
N LEU A 154 -49.84 16.57 46.14
CA LEU A 154 -51.22 16.57 45.65
C LEU A 154 -51.38 15.62 44.45
N LEU A 155 -50.48 15.71 43.46
CA LEU A 155 -50.49 14.84 42.28
C LEU A 155 -50.24 13.36 42.61
N LEU A 156 -49.43 13.07 43.64
CA LEU A 156 -49.21 11.70 44.11
C LEU A 156 -50.41 11.16 44.90
N THR A 157 -51.13 12.02 45.61
CA THR A 157 -52.33 11.66 46.37
C THR A 157 -53.53 11.42 45.45
N ASP A 158 -53.61 12.17 44.34
CA ASP A 158 -54.60 11.96 43.27
C ASP A 158 -53.94 11.54 41.93
N PRO A 159 -53.78 10.22 41.70
CA PRO A 159 -53.23 9.70 40.46
C PRO A 159 -54.06 10.03 39.21
N SER A 160 -55.34 10.41 39.36
CA SER A 160 -56.19 10.76 38.22
C SER A 160 -55.83 12.12 37.65
N ALA A 161 -55.60 13.12 38.52
CA ALA A 161 -55.04 14.41 38.18
C ALA A 161 -53.66 14.27 37.50
N ALA A 162 -52.76 13.46 38.06
CA ALA A 162 -51.44 13.23 37.46
C ALA A 162 -51.49 12.60 36.05
N ARG A 163 -52.45 11.70 35.79
CA ARG A 163 -52.63 11.10 34.46
C ARG A 163 -53.20 12.10 33.46
N LEU A 164 -54.17 12.91 33.86
CA LEU A 164 -54.76 13.94 33.00
C LEU A 164 -53.71 14.97 32.60
N LEU A 165 -52.90 15.45 33.54
CA LEU A 165 -51.80 16.37 33.27
C LEU A 165 -50.79 15.79 32.27
N ARG A 166 -50.47 14.49 32.38
CA ARG A 166 -49.59 13.79 31.42
C ARG A 166 -50.18 13.68 30.03
N LEU A 167 -51.50 13.48 29.93
CA LEU A 167 -52.18 13.31 28.65
C LEU A 167 -52.34 14.64 27.91
N GLN A 168 -52.56 15.72 28.66
CA GLN A 168 -52.76 17.06 28.12
C GLN A 168 -51.43 17.77 27.79
N ALA A 169 -50.34 17.42 28.48
CA ALA A 169 -49.04 18.01 28.21
C ALA A 169 -48.51 17.64 26.81
N LEU A 170 -48.41 18.64 25.94
CA LEU A 170 -47.89 18.51 24.58
C LEU A 170 -46.36 18.32 24.52
N GLY A 171 -45.66 18.47 25.65
CA GLY A 171 -44.22 18.28 25.73
C GLY A 171 -43.60 18.89 26.99
N ARG A 172 -42.29 18.74 27.11
CA ARG A 172 -41.43 19.32 28.15
C ARG A 172 -40.32 20.13 27.48
N SER A 173 -39.58 20.92 28.26
CA SER A 173 -38.35 21.53 27.74
C SER A 173 -37.35 20.47 27.27
N PRO A 174 -36.52 20.76 26.26
CA PRO A 174 -35.55 19.78 25.75
C PRO A 174 -34.53 19.37 26.82
N GLU A 175 -34.18 20.27 27.75
CA GLU A 175 -33.29 19.97 28.87
C GLU A 175 -33.93 18.99 29.86
N ALA A 176 -35.21 19.20 30.18
CA ALA A 176 -35.97 18.30 31.05
C ALA A 176 -36.13 16.92 30.42
N GLN A 177 -36.38 16.87 29.11
CA GLN A 177 -36.50 15.62 28.37
C GLN A 177 -35.19 14.84 28.35
N ARG A 178 -34.06 15.49 28.05
CA ARG A 178 -32.72 14.87 28.12
C ARG A 178 -32.38 14.37 29.52
N PHE A 179 -32.81 15.10 30.55
CA PHE A 179 -32.59 14.67 31.93
C PHE A 179 -33.37 13.39 32.25
N ILE A 180 -34.63 13.29 31.83
CA ILE A 180 -35.44 12.07 31.97
C ILE A 180 -34.82 10.90 31.20
N GLU A 181 -34.41 11.11 29.94
CA GLU A 181 -33.72 10.11 29.13
C GLU A 181 -32.45 9.59 29.84
N GLY A 182 -31.64 10.49 30.41
CA GLY A 182 -30.47 10.10 31.19
C GLY A 182 -30.81 9.29 32.45
N LEU A 183 -31.94 9.56 33.11
CA LEU A 183 -32.40 8.75 34.23
C LEU A 183 -32.91 7.37 33.78
N GLU A 184 -33.55 7.27 32.61
CA GLU A 184 -33.96 5.99 32.01
C GLU A 184 -32.75 5.14 31.58
N GLU A 185 -31.71 5.76 31.03
CA GLU A 185 -30.43 5.11 30.75
C GLU A 185 -29.77 4.61 32.03
N LEU A 186 -29.71 5.45 33.07
CA LEU A 186 -29.19 5.08 34.39
C LEU A 186 -29.99 3.90 34.97
N ARG A 187 -31.30 3.89 34.79
CA ARG A 187 -32.17 2.79 35.20
C ARG A 187 -31.80 1.49 34.50
N GLY A 188 -31.58 1.53 33.18
CA GLY A 188 -31.09 0.38 32.42
C GLY A 188 -29.75 -0.13 32.93
N PHE A 189 -28.79 0.79 33.12
CA PHE A 189 -27.46 0.47 33.65
C PHE A 189 -27.52 -0.15 35.05
N LEU A 190 -28.28 0.44 35.97
CA LEU A 190 -28.44 -0.09 37.33
C LEU A 190 -29.10 -1.46 37.32
N PHE A 191 -30.08 -1.69 36.46
CA PHE A 191 -30.72 -2.99 36.32
C PHE A 191 -29.71 -4.07 35.91
N GLU A 192 -28.88 -3.81 34.89
CA GLU A 192 -27.82 -4.73 34.48
C GLU A 192 -26.79 -4.98 35.60
N ARG A 193 -26.43 -3.93 36.35
CA ARG A 193 -25.49 -4.04 37.47
C ARG A 193 -26.04 -4.88 38.61
N LEU A 194 -27.32 -4.70 38.95
CA LEU A 194 -28.01 -5.46 39.98
C LEU A 194 -28.27 -6.92 39.56
N LEU A 195 -28.34 -7.20 38.26
CA LEU A 195 -28.41 -8.58 37.73
C LEU A 195 -27.06 -9.29 37.74
N THR A 196 -25.95 -8.54 37.72
CA THR A 196 -24.61 -9.09 37.60
C THR A 196 -24.14 -9.66 38.94
N SER A 197 -23.80 -10.95 38.96
CA SER A 197 -23.20 -11.60 40.14
C SER A 197 -21.76 -11.12 40.39
N PRO A 198 -21.29 -11.05 41.65
CA PRO A 198 -19.87 -10.77 41.94
C PRO A 198 -18.91 -11.72 41.22
N MET A 199 -19.32 -12.98 40.99
CA MET A 199 -18.53 -13.95 40.23
C MET A 199 -18.48 -13.56 38.74
N GLU A 200 -19.63 -13.29 38.13
CA GLU A 200 -19.73 -12.85 36.72
C GLU A 200 -18.91 -11.58 36.46
N ALA A 201 -18.89 -10.64 37.40
CA ALA A 201 -18.07 -9.44 37.30
C ALA A 201 -16.56 -9.76 37.29
N ARG A 202 -16.11 -10.70 38.12
CA ARG A 202 -14.71 -11.17 38.14
C ARG A 202 -14.36 -11.92 36.86
N ASP A 203 -15.25 -12.80 36.41
CA ASP A 203 -15.05 -13.58 35.18
C ASP A 203 -14.94 -12.67 33.96
N ARG A 204 -15.80 -11.64 33.87
CA ARG A 204 -15.69 -10.58 32.83
C ARG A 204 -14.36 -9.84 32.91
N ALA A 205 -13.94 -9.45 34.11
CA ALA A 205 -12.68 -8.71 34.28
C ALA A 205 -11.46 -9.55 33.88
N GLN A 206 -11.42 -10.82 34.30
CA GLN A 206 -10.38 -11.78 33.89
C GLN A 206 -10.39 -12.01 32.39
N PHE A 207 -11.58 -12.18 31.81
CA PHE A 207 -11.75 -12.36 30.38
C PHE A 207 -11.22 -11.16 29.57
N ILE A 208 -11.53 -9.93 29.99
CA ILE A 208 -10.99 -8.71 29.36
C ILE A 208 -9.46 -8.69 29.48
N GLN A 209 -8.93 -8.98 30.68
CA GLN A 209 -7.49 -9.00 30.92
C GLN A 209 -6.76 -10.02 30.02
N ASP A 210 -7.35 -11.20 29.83
CA ASP A 210 -6.82 -12.24 28.95
C ASP A 210 -6.81 -11.81 27.48
N ILE A 211 -7.89 -11.18 27.00
CA ILE A 211 -7.92 -10.60 25.65
C ILE A 211 -6.84 -9.55 25.50
N THR A 212 -6.72 -8.62 26.46
CA THR A 212 -5.70 -7.56 26.41
C THR A 212 -4.29 -8.15 26.36
N ARG A 213 -4.03 -9.20 27.14
CA ARG A 213 -2.73 -9.88 27.14
C ARG A 213 -2.44 -10.57 25.81
N ARG A 214 -3.43 -11.25 25.22
CA ARG A 214 -3.30 -11.87 23.89
C ARG A 214 -3.08 -10.82 22.80
N HIS A 215 -3.85 -9.73 22.85
CA HIS A 215 -3.72 -8.64 21.89
C HIS A 215 -2.33 -8.02 21.92
N ARG A 216 -1.78 -7.78 23.12
CA ARG A 216 -0.41 -7.28 23.28
C ARG A 216 0.63 -8.20 22.64
N ARG A 217 0.57 -9.51 22.91
CA ARG A 217 1.48 -10.48 22.28
C ARG A 217 1.34 -10.51 20.76
N ASN A 218 0.10 -10.44 20.26
CA ASN A 218 -0.14 -10.41 18.83
C ASN A 218 0.45 -9.14 18.19
N GLN A 219 0.32 -7.99 18.85
CA GLN A 219 0.95 -6.74 18.40
C GLN A 219 2.49 -6.84 18.38
N GLU A 220 3.10 -7.46 19.39
CA GLU A 220 4.55 -7.71 19.43
C GLU A 220 5.00 -8.59 18.24
N VAL A 221 4.27 -9.67 17.95
CA VAL A 221 4.57 -10.54 16.80
C VAL A 221 4.37 -9.82 15.47
N ILE A 222 3.29 -9.05 15.31
CA ILE A 222 3.05 -8.26 14.10
C ILE A 222 4.20 -7.26 13.90
N GLY A 223 4.59 -6.52 14.94
CA GLY A 223 5.70 -5.58 14.87
C GLY A 223 7.02 -6.26 14.48
N ALA A 224 7.32 -7.44 15.05
CA ALA A 224 8.51 -8.21 14.67
C ALA A 224 8.47 -8.61 13.19
N LEU A 225 7.34 -9.11 12.69
CA LEU A 225 7.18 -9.49 11.28
C LEU A 225 7.28 -8.30 10.32
N GLU A 226 6.74 -7.14 10.69
CA GLU A 226 6.86 -5.91 9.90
C GLU A 226 8.33 -5.44 9.83
N THR A 227 9.07 -5.52 10.94
CA THR A 227 10.51 -5.19 10.93
C THR A 227 11.33 -6.19 10.09
N GLU A 228 10.99 -7.48 10.13
CA GLU A 228 11.67 -8.47 9.28
C GLU A 228 11.35 -8.24 7.80
N LEU A 229 10.08 -7.96 7.48
CA LEU A 229 9.65 -7.70 6.11
C LEU A 229 10.38 -6.49 5.52
N THR A 230 10.43 -5.38 6.25
CA THR A 230 11.12 -4.17 5.82
C THR A 230 12.63 -4.41 5.65
N ALA A 231 13.27 -5.15 6.55
CA ALA A 231 14.67 -5.54 6.42
C ALA A 231 14.92 -6.40 5.18
N ARG A 232 14.07 -7.41 4.92
CA ARG A 232 14.18 -8.28 3.74
C ARG A 232 13.95 -7.52 2.43
N MET A 233 12.99 -6.61 2.40
CA MET A 233 12.75 -5.75 1.23
C MET A 233 13.98 -4.91 0.93
N LYS A 234 14.54 -4.23 1.94
CA LYS A 234 15.77 -3.43 1.77
C LYS A 234 16.95 -4.26 1.29
N ASN A 235 17.12 -5.47 1.81
CA ASN A 235 18.19 -6.36 1.36
C ASN A 235 18.01 -6.73 -0.12
N ARG A 236 16.80 -7.16 -0.51
CA ARG A 236 16.47 -7.50 -1.89
C ARG A 236 16.71 -6.31 -2.83
N ASP A 237 16.27 -5.11 -2.44
CA ASP A 237 16.46 -3.91 -3.27
C ASP A 237 17.96 -3.61 -3.45
N SER A 238 18.78 -3.78 -2.39
CA SER A 238 20.23 -3.64 -2.50
C SER A 238 20.91 -4.70 -3.37
N GLU A 239 20.38 -5.93 -3.40
CA GLU A 239 20.86 -6.99 -4.29
C GLU A 239 20.53 -6.67 -5.74
N VAL A 240 19.30 -6.21 -6.01
CA VAL A 240 18.88 -5.75 -7.34
C VAL A 240 19.74 -4.59 -7.83
N GLU A 241 20.09 -3.64 -6.97
CA GLU A 241 21.02 -2.55 -7.31
C GLU A 241 22.41 -3.06 -7.71
N LYS A 242 22.96 -4.04 -6.97
CA LYS A 242 24.25 -4.66 -7.30
C LYS A 242 24.19 -5.41 -8.64
N GLU A 243 23.14 -6.20 -8.86
CA GLU A 243 22.96 -6.92 -10.13
C GLU A 243 22.80 -5.96 -11.30
N ASN A 244 22.04 -4.87 -11.13
CA ASN A 244 21.91 -3.83 -12.15
C ASN A 244 23.25 -3.17 -12.50
N PHE A 245 24.10 -2.93 -11.50
CA PHE A 245 25.46 -2.42 -11.73
C PHE A 245 26.29 -3.38 -12.59
N VAL A 246 26.29 -4.67 -12.25
CA VAL A 246 27.01 -5.71 -13.02
C VAL A 246 26.46 -5.80 -14.45
N ILE A 247 25.14 -5.75 -14.63
CA ILE A 247 24.52 -5.73 -15.97
C ILE A 247 25.01 -4.54 -16.77
N GLN A 248 25.12 -3.36 -16.16
CA GLN A 248 25.59 -2.16 -16.84
C GLN A 248 27.07 -2.26 -17.23
N GLU A 249 27.91 -2.81 -16.36
CA GLU A 249 29.32 -3.08 -16.65
C GLU A 249 29.49 -4.08 -17.80
N LEU A 250 28.75 -5.19 -17.77
CA LEU A 250 28.76 -6.19 -18.84
C LEU A 250 28.26 -5.63 -20.17
N LYS A 251 27.22 -4.78 -20.16
CA LYS A 251 26.75 -4.08 -21.36
C LYS A 251 27.84 -3.20 -21.96
N ASN A 252 28.59 -2.48 -21.12
CA ASN A 252 29.71 -1.64 -21.57
C ASN A 252 30.84 -2.49 -22.17
N HIS A 253 31.22 -3.59 -21.52
CA HIS A 253 32.22 -4.52 -22.05
C HIS A 253 31.80 -5.12 -23.39
N LEU A 254 30.54 -5.55 -23.52
CA LEU A 254 30.01 -6.08 -24.77
C LEU A 254 30.05 -5.04 -25.90
N HIS A 255 29.67 -3.78 -25.61
CA HIS A 255 29.75 -2.69 -26.56
C HIS A 255 31.20 -2.44 -27.02
N GLN A 256 32.16 -2.49 -26.10
CA GLN A 256 33.58 -2.32 -26.41
C GLN A 256 34.12 -3.46 -27.29
N VAL A 257 33.75 -4.72 -27.00
CA VAL A 257 34.12 -5.88 -27.82
C VAL A 257 33.53 -5.76 -29.22
N LEU A 258 32.26 -5.36 -29.34
CA LEU A 258 31.61 -5.14 -30.63
C LEU A 258 32.38 -4.12 -31.46
N LYS A 259 32.66 -2.95 -30.89
CA LYS A 259 33.43 -1.88 -31.55
C LYS A 259 34.83 -2.32 -31.98
N PHE A 260 35.52 -3.08 -31.14
CA PHE A 260 36.84 -3.63 -31.48
C PHE A 260 36.74 -4.64 -32.63
N SER A 261 35.74 -5.53 -32.60
CA SER A 261 35.53 -6.54 -33.63
C SER A 261 35.19 -5.93 -34.99
N GLU A 262 34.33 -4.91 -35.04
CA GLU A 262 34.00 -4.16 -36.25
C GLU A 262 35.23 -3.49 -36.84
N SER A 263 36.05 -2.86 -35.99
CA SER A 263 37.30 -2.23 -36.41
C SER A 263 38.31 -3.25 -36.96
N SER A 264 38.41 -4.42 -36.33
CA SER A 264 39.28 -5.51 -36.77
C SER A 264 38.82 -6.11 -38.10
N LEU A 265 37.50 -6.31 -38.25
CA LEU A 265 36.90 -6.83 -39.47
C LEU A 265 37.12 -5.86 -40.64
N LEU A 266 36.90 -4.56 -40.43
CA LEU A 266 37.16 -3.53 -41.43
C LEU A 266 38.61 -3.53 -41.90
N ARG A 267 39.58 -3.59 -40.97
CA ARG A 267 41.01 -3.67 -41.31
C ARG A 267 41.34 -4.94 -42.09
N THR A 268 40.85 -6.09 -41.63
CA THR A 268 41.11 -7.38 -42.28
C THR A 268 40.54 -7.40 -43.70
N LYS A 269 39.33 -6.86 -43.89
CA LYS A 269 38.70 -6.73 -45.20
C LYS A 269 39.53 -5.84 -46.13
N GLN A 270 39.96 -4.67 -45.66
CA GLN A 270 40.78 -3.75 -46.44
C GLN A 270 42.13 -4.36 -46.84
N GLU A 271 42.79 -5.08 -45.93
CA GLU A 271 44.06 -5.75 -46.22
C GLU A 271 43.87 -6.90 -47.22
N ALA A 272 42.81 -7.70 -47.07
CA ALA A 272 42.47 -8.75 -48.02
C ALA A 272 42.17 -8.18 -49.43
N GLU A 273 41.41 -7.08 -49.53
CA GLU A 273 41.15 -6.40 -50.80
C GLU A 273 42.43 -5.85 -51.45
N LYS A 274 43.35 -5.30 -50.65
CA LYS A 274 44.64 -4.81 -51.13
C LYS A 274 45.51 -5.96 -51.64
N GLN A 275 45.57 -7.06 -50.90
CA GLN A 275 46.31 -8.26 -51.28
C GLN A 275 45.73 -8.87 -52.58
N GLN A 276 44.40 -8.99 -52.69
CA GLN A 276 43.73 -9.46 -53.91
C GLN A 276 44.07 -8.58 -55.13
N LYS A 277 44.09 -7.26 -54.97
CA LYS A 277 44.51 -6.33 -56.04
C LYS A 277 45.98 -6.51 -56.42
N ALA A 278 46.86 -6.78 -55.45
CA ALA A 278 48.27 -7.05 -55.73
C ALA A 278 48.44 -8.39 -56.49
N ASP A 279 47.76 -9.44 -56.03
CA ASP A 279 47.84 -10.78 -56.62
C ASP A 279 47.26 -10.81 -58.04
N SER A 280 46.13 -10.14 -58.27
CA SER A 280 45.55 -10.03 -59.62
C SER A 280 46.46 -9.29 -60.61
N ARG A 281 47.14 -8.23 -60.18
CA ARG A 281 48.16 -7.55 -61.01
C ARG A 281 49.36 -8.45 -61.28
N ALA A 282 49.85 -9.16 -60.25
CA ALA A 282 50.95 -10.10 -60.40
C ALA A 282 50.59 -11.25 -61.36
N SER A 283 49.38 -11.79 -61.28
CA SER A 283 48.90 -12.83 -62.20
C SER A 283 48.74 -12.32 -63.63
N GLN A 284 48.21 -11.10 -63.81
CA GLN A 284 48.11 -10.46 -65.13
C GLN A 284 49.49 -10.26 -65.77
N ALA A 285 50.47 -9.79 -64.99
CA ALA A 285 51.84 -9.62 -65.47
C ALA A 285 52.47 -10.95 -65.90
N ARG A 286 52.23 -12.05 -65.16
CA ARG A 286 52.70 -13.40 -65.53
C ARG A 286 52.03 -13.90 -66.80
N LEU A 287 50.72 -13.70 -66.95
CA LEU A 287 49.99 -14.07 -68.17
C LEU A 287 50.53 -13.32 -69.39
N ALA A 288 50.76 -12.01 -69.29
CA ALA A 288 51.34 -11.22 -70.36
C ALA A 288 52.75 -11.71 -70.74
N LYS A 289 53.58 -12.06 -69.76
CA LYS A 289 54.91 -12.64 -70.00
C LYS A 289 54.84 -13.98 -70.75
N LEU A 290 53.99 -14.90 -70.29
CA LEU A 290 53.78 -16.20 -70.94
C LEU A 290 53.23 -16.05 -72.36
N GLN A 291 52.29 -15.12 -72.59
CA GLN A 291 51.78 -14.81 -73.93
C GLN A 291 52.90 -14.33 -74.85
N GLN A 292 53.78 -13.44 -74.37
CA GLN A 292 54.94 -12.99 -75.13
C GLN A 292 55.89 -14.14 -75.45
N GLU A 293 56.20 -15.00 -74.46
CA GLU A 293 57.04 -16.19 -74.66
C GLU A 293 56.44 -17.14 -75.72
N ILE A 294 55.13 -17.39 -75.69
CA ILE A 294 54.43 -18.19 -76.71
C ILE A 294 54.59 -17.57 -78.10
N LEU A 295 54.43 -16.26 -78.25
CA LEU A 295 54.60 -15.58 -79.54
C LEU A 295 56.04 -15.70 -80.05
N THR A 296 57.03 -15.52 -79.18
CA THR A 296 58.45 -15.66 -79.54
C THR A 296 58.79 -17.09 -79.97
N LEU A 297 58.32 -18.10 -79.22
CA LEU A 297 58.53 -19.52 -79.55
C LEU A 297 57.84 -19.90 -80.87
N ARG A 298 56.64 -19.36 -81.14
CA ARG A 298 55.96 -19.55 -82.44
C ARG A 298 56.77 -18.97 -83.58
N SER A 299 57.35 -17.78 -83.41
CA SER A 299 58.22 -17.16 -84.41
C SER A 299 59.50 -17.98 -84.60
N GLN A 300 60.16 -18.41 -83.53
CA GLN A 300 61.34 -19.28 -83.59
C GLN A 300 61.06 -20.59 -84.31
N TYR A 301 59.94 -21.24 -83.98
CA TYR A 301 59.51 -22.46 -84.66
C TYR A 301 59.26 -22.22 -86.15
N HIS A 302 58.59 -21.13 -86.52
CA HIS A 302 58.37 -20.80 -87.93
C HIS A 302 59.68 -20.56 -88.69
N ASN A 303 60.62 -19.84 -88.07
CA ASN A 303 61.95 -19.61 -88.64
C ASN A 303 62.69 -20.93 -88.86
N LEU A 304 62.73 -21.81 -87.84
CA LEU A 304 63.36 -23.13 -87.97
C LEU A 304 62.70 -23.99 -89.05
N VAL A 305 61.37 -23.93 -89.20
CA VAL A 305 60.65 -24.62 -90.28
C VAL A 305 61.06 -24.07 -91.65
N MET A 306 61.24 -22.75 -91.78
CA MET A 306 61.67 -22.12 -93.02
C MET A 306 63.13 -22.43 -93.36
N GLU A 307 64.06 -22.30 -92.39
CA GLU A 307 65.47 -22.69 -92.53
C GLU A 307 65.61 -24.15 -92.95
N ASN A 308 64.83 -25.06 -92.33
CA ASN A 308 64.85 -26.47 -92.69
C ASN A 308 64.29 -26.71 -94.11
N ARG A 309 63.22 -26.01 -94.51
CA ARG A 309 62.72 -26.08 -95.90
C ARG A 309 63.77 -25.59 -96.90
N GLU A 310 64.50 -24.53 -96.60
CA GLU A 310 65.58 -24.01 -97.43
C GLU A 310 66.75 -24.99 -97.51
N ALA A 311 67.16 -25.57 -96.38
CA ALA A 311 68.20 -26.59 -96.31
C ALA A 311 67.83 -27.85 -97.12
N GLU A 312 66.58 -28.34 -96.99
CA GLU A 312 66.09 -29.43 -97.82
C GLU A 312 66.10 -29.09 -99.31
N GLN A 313 65.66 -27.89 -99.69
CA GLN A 313 65.69 -27.43 -101.08
C GLN A 313 67.11 -27.33 -101.63
N ALA A 314 68.09 -26.95 -100.80
CA ALA A 314 69.50 -26.94 -101.16
C ALA A 314 70.07 -28.36 -101.35
N LEU A 315 69.73 -29.30 -100.47
CA LEU A 315 70.15 -30.71 -100.56
C LEU A 315 69.57 -31.41 -101.79
N ARG A 316 68.34 -31.07 -102.19
CA ARG A 316 67.72 -31.59 -103.43
C ARG A 316 68.39 -31.08 -104.72
N LYS A 317 69.31 -30.11 -104.64
CA LYS A 317 70.00 -29.51 -105.80
C LYS A 317 71.42 -30.04 -106.07
N VAL A 318 71.95 -31.02 -105.32
CA VAL A 318 73.32 -31.54 -105.54
C VAL A 318 73.38 -33.09 -105.57
N PRO A 319 74.00 -33.73 -106.59
CA PRO A 319 73.99 -35.18 -106.80
C PRO A 319 75.08 -35.94 -106.04
N ALA A 320 74.83 -37.24 -105.83
CA ALA A 320 75.55 -38.18 -104.96
C ALA A 320 77.01 -38.48 -105.38
N GLY A 321 77.88 -38.66 -104.39
CA GLY A 321 79.19 -39.30 -104.56
C GLY A 321 80.09 -39.30 -103.32
N GLY A 322 80.01 -40.37 -102.51
CA GLY A 322 81.16 -41.05 -101.90
C GLY A 322 81.93 -40.44 -100.70
N GLY A 323 81.93 -41.17 -99.58
CA GLY A 323 83.20 -41.67 -99.01
C GLY A 323 83.79 -41.05 -97.73
N HIS A 324 83.57 -41.76 -96.62
CA HIS A 324 84.57 -42.26 -95.63
C HIS A 324 85.24 -41.38 -94.53
N ARG A 325 85.09 -41.91 -93.30
CA ARG A 325 86.09 -42.25 -92.23
C ARG A 325 86.24 -41.38 -90.97
N GLY A 326 86.03 -42.07 -89.83
CA GLY A 326 86.86 -42.06 -88.60
C GLY A 326 86.43 -41.09 -87.50
N CYS A 327 86.62 -41.31 -86.19
CA CYS A 327 86.97 -42.44 -85.33
C CYS A 327 87.10 -41.88 -83.87
N ARG A 328 86.75 -42.68 -82.84
CA ARG A 328 87.03 -42.52 -81.37
C ARG A 328 86.23 -41.44 -80.61
N GLY A 329 85.79 -41.59 -79.36
CA GLY A 329 85.91 -42.63 -78.33
C GLY A 329 85.81 -41.99 -76.91
N THR A 330 85.30 -42.76 -75.92
CA THR A 330 85.39 -42.58 -74.43
C THR A 330 84.63 -41.41 -73.78
N SER A 331 84.05 -41.42 -72.55
CA SER A 331 83.78 -42.41 -71.49
C SER A 331 83.21 -41.64 -70.26
N PHE A 332 82.27 -42.27 -69.53
CA PHE A 332 82.10 -42.24 -68.05
C PHE A 332 81.50 -41.03 -67.25
N LEU A 333 80.48 -41.38 -66.42
CA LEU A 333 80.23 -41.09 -64.98
C LEU A 333 78.95 -40.32 -64.57
N LEU A 334 78.07 -41.03 -63.83
CA LEU A 334 77.16 -40.57 -62.77
C LEU A 334 77.93 -40.47 -61.42
N PRO A 335 77.48 -39.71 -60.41
CA PRO A 335 76.55 -40.21 -59.36
C PRO A 335 75.57 -39.15 -58.78
N GLY A 336 74.38 -39.51 -58.26
CA GLY A 336 74.10 -39.71 -56.81
C GLY A 336 73.26 -38.54 -56.24
N ALA A 337 71.98 -38.69 -55.89
CA ALA A 337 71.40 -39.21 -54.63
C ALA A 337 70.88 -38.08 -53.70
N THR A 338 69.55 -38.03 -53.43
CA THR A 338 68.89 -38.05 -52.11
C THR A 338 67.37 -37.85 -52.24
N ASP A 339 66.63 -38.89 -51.84
CA ASP A 339 65.25 -38.90 -51.29
C ASP A 339 65.29 -38.44 -49.79
N PRO A 340 64.22 -38.41 -48.94
CA PRO A 340 62.79 -38.78 -49.12
C PRO A 340 61.79 -37.79 -48.45
N GLY A 341 60.47 -38.06 -48.49
CA GLY A 341 59.53 -37.45 -47.52
C GLY A 341 58.03 -37.59 -47.78
N HIS A 342 57.45 -38.71 -47.36
CA HIS A 342 56.01 -38.90 -47.12
C HIS A 342 55.40 -37.86 -46.16
N HIS A 343 54.18 -37.38 -46.42
CA HIS A 343 52.96 -37.84 -45.73
C HIS A 343 51.75 -36.97 -46.13
N GLY A 344 50.69 -37.63 -46.60
CA GLY A 344 49.36 -37.10 -46.44
C GLY A 344 48.96 -37.18 -44.96
N SER A 345 48.20 -36.19 -44.49
CA SER A 345 47.15 -36.43 -43.50
C SER A 345 46.08 -35.35 -43.60
N CYS A 346 44.92 -35.77 -44.07
CA CYS A 346 43.66 -35.26 -43.56
C CYS A 346 43.61 -35.52 -42.04
N HIS A 347 43.08 -34.57 -41.27
CA HIS A 347 42.17 -34.77 -40.13
C HIS A 347 41.70 -33.38 -39.69
N SER A 348 40.41 -33.05 -39.82
CA SER A 348 39.35 -33.35 -38.83
C SER A 348 39.49 -32.49 -37.56
N ALA A 349 38.59 -31.51 -37.42
CA ALA A 349 37.89 -31.27 -36.14
C ALA A 349 37.21 -32.59 -35.69
N PRO A 350 36.83 -32.84 -34.40
CA PRO A 350 36.27 -31.85 -33.47
C PRO A 350 36.42 -32.07 -31.92
N CYS A 351 36.03 -31.03 -31.17
CA CYS A 351 35.33 -31.01 -29.86
C CYS A 351 36.05 -31.58 -28.57
N PRO A 352 35.39 -31.62 -27.39
CA PRO A 352 35.45 -30.58 -26.36
C PRO A 352 35.84 -31.14 -24.97
N GLN A 353 36.39 -30.34 -24.04
CA GLN A 353 36.30 -30.67 -22.61
C GLN A 353 36.20 -29.42 -21.76
N GLY A 354 35.10 -29.31 -21.02
CA GLY A 354 35.09 -28.58 -19.76
C GLY A 354 35.64 -29.46 -18.64
N SER A 355 36.23 -28.84 -17.62
CA SER A 355 35.91 -29.06 -16.20
C SER A 355 36.88 -28.26 -15.33
N THR A 356 36.30 -27.38 -14.50
CA THR A 356 36.72 -27.03 -13.14
C THR A 356 38.16 -26.59 -12.87
N ARG A 357 38.31 -25.31 -12.52
CA ARG A 357 38.52 -24.94 -11.11
C ARG A 357 37.87 -23.61 -10.80
#